data_AF-A0A1S8AR49-F1
#
_entry.id   AF-A0A1S8AR49-F1
#
_cell.length_a   1.000
_cell.length_b   1.000
_cell.length_c   1.000
_cell.angle_alpha   90.00
_cell.angle_beta   90.00
_cell.angle_gamma   90.00
#
_symmetry.space_group_name_H-M   'P 1'
#
loop_
_entity.id
_entity.type
_entity.pdbx_description
1 polymer ?
#
loop_
_entity_poly.entity_id
_entity_poly.type
_entity_poly.pdbx_seq_one_letter_code
_entity_poly.pdbx_strand_id
1 'polypeptide(L)' 'MDVMDFFQTLTLWFVILIFLQTGSGNSGPLFTAISLFAIILVFALPLFLLIVLVTGLSDN' A
#
# COMPACT_ATOMS: atom_id res chain seq x y z
N MET A 1 -9.41 -3.80 -13.68
CA MET A 1 -8.51 -4.53 -12.78
C MET A 1 -9.10 -5.90 -12.58
N ASP A 2 -8.32 -6.96 -12.76
CA ASP A 2 -8.83 -8.30 -12.48
C ASP A 2 -8.75 -8.64 -10.98
N VAL A 3 -9.26 -9.81 -10.60
CA VAL A 3 -9.29 -10.25 -9.19
C VAL A 3 -7.86 -10.50 -8.67
N MET A 4 -6.96 -10.96 -9.53
CA MET A 4 -5.58 -11.27 -9.14
C MET A 4 -4.81 -9.99 -8.82
N ASP A 5 -4.93 -8.98 -9.68
CA ASP A 5 -4.37 -7.64 -9.50
C ASP A 5 -4.87 -7.00 -8.18
N PHE A 6 -6.14 -7.24 -7.81
CA PHE A 6 -6.73 -6.75 -6.56
C PHE A 6 -6.01 -7.33 -5.34
N PHE A 7 -5.91 -8.67 -5.29
CA PHE A 7 -5.26 -9.34 -4.17
C PHE A 7 -3.75 -9.06 -4.13
N GLN A 8 -3.11 -8.90 -5.29
CA GLN A 8 -1.70 -8.50 -5.36
C GLN A 8 -1.49 -7.08 -4.79
N THR A 9 -2.37 -6.14 -5.13
CA THR A 9 -2.31 -4.76 -4.62
C THR A 9 -2.58 -4.71 -3.11
N LEU A 10 -3.52 -5.50 -2.61
CA LEU A 10 -3.75 -5.69 -1.17
C LEU A 10 -2.52 -6.26 -0.46
N THR A 11 -1.87 -7.25 -1.08
CA THR A 11 -0.65 -7.87 -0.54
C THR A 11 0.49 -6.86 -0.50
N LEU A 12 0.66 -6.04 -1.54
CA LEU A 12 1.63 -4.94 -1.55
C LEU A 12 1.38 -3.95 -0.42
N TRP A 13 0.13 -3.55 -0.22
CA TRP A 13 -0.24 -2.67 0.89
C TRP A 13 0.11 -3.28 2.25
N PHE A 14 -0.19 -4.57 2.45
CA PHE A 14 0.21 -5.30 3.66
C PHE A 14 1.73 -5.34 3.85
N VAL A 15 2.49 -5.66 2.80
CA VAL A 15 3.97 -5.71 2.86
C VAL A 15 4.56 -4.36 3.26
N ILE A 16 4.02 -3.26 2.76
CA ILE A 16 4.46 -1.90 3.11
C ILE A 16 4.24 -1.59 4.59
N LEU A 17 3.10 -2.01 5.16
CA LEU A 17 2.82 -1.86 6.59
C LEU A 17 3.84 -2.64 7.44
N ILE A 18 4.15 -3.88 7.05
CA ILE A 18 5.16 -4.72 7.73
C ILE A 18 6.56 -4.11 7.60
N PHE A 19 6.91 -3.57 6.42
CA PHE A 19 8.18 -2.87 6.22
C PHE A 19 8.35 -1.69 7.19
N LEU A 20 7.32 -0.85 7.33
CA LEU A 20 7.35 0.29 8.25
C LEU A 20 7.42 -0.15 9.72
N GLN A 21 6.71 -1.21 10.09
CA GLN A 21 6.73 -1.73 11.46
C GLN A 21 8.09 -2.30 11.85
N THR A 22 8.70 -3.10 10.96
CA THR A 22 9.97 -3.82 11.23
C THR A 22 11.19 -2.92 11.15
N GLY A 23 11.15 -1.86 10.36
CA GLY A 23 12.29 -0.96 10.19
C GLY A 23 12.38 0.20 11.20
N SER A 24 11.46 0.29 12.16
CA SER A 24 11.40 1.36 13.19
C SER A 24 12.66 1.54 14.05
N GLY A 25 13.62 0.62 14.00
CA GLY A 25 14.93 0.73 14.66
C GLY A 25 16.10 1.19 13.78
N ASN A 26 15.90 1.39 12.47
CA ASN A 26 16.97 1.74 11.53
C ASN A 26 16.97 3.25 11.25
N SER A 27 18.08 3.94 11.54
CA SER A 27 18.19 5.41 11.42
C SER A 27 19.04 5.86 10.21
N GLY A 28 19.30 4.97 9.26
CA GLY A 28 20.05 5.30 8.04
C GLY A 28 19.34 6.31 7.12
N PRO A 29 20.07 7.22 6.43
CA PRO A 29 19.47 8.19 5.50
C PRO A 29 18.66 7.53 4.37
N LEU A 30 19.16 6.44 3.80
CA LEU A 30 18.47 5.66 2.78
C LEU A 30 17.16 5.07 3.30
N PHE A 31 17.19 4.52 4.52
CA PHE A 31 16.02 3.97 5.17
C PHE A 31 14.95 5.04 5.39
N THR A 32 15.36 6.23 5.86
CA THR A 32 14.46 7.37 6.06
C THR A 32 13.74 7.76 4.77
N ALA A 33 14.46 7.85 3.64
CA ALA A 33 13.86 8.18 2.35
C ALA A 33 12.84 7.12 1.88
N ILE A 34 13.17 5.84 2.02
CA ILE A 34 12.27 4.74 1.66
C ILE A 34 11.05 4.69 2.58
N SER A 35 11.22 4.94 3.89
CA SER A 35 10.11 5.00 4.85
C SER A 35 9.14 6.14 4.54
N LEU A 36 9.64 7.32 4.14
CA LEU A 36 8.77 8.42 3.70
C LEU A 36 7.93 8.02 2.48
N PHE A 37 8.55 7.38 1.48
CA PHE A 37 7.83 6.88 0.31
C PHE A 37 6.80 5.80 0.69
N ALA A 38 7.17 4.88 1.58
CA ALA A 38 6.27 3.85 2.10
C ALA A 38 5.06 4.45 2.83
N ILE A 39 5.25 5.51 3.62
CA ILE A 39 4.14 6.22 4.29
C ILE A 39 3.14 6.78 3.27
N ILE A 40 3.61 7.36 2.17
CA ILE A 40 2.71 7.84 1.10
C ILE A 40 1.87 6.69 0.54
N LEU A 41 2.50 5.53 0.28
CA LEU A 41 1.81 4.36 -0.25
C LEU A 41 0.79 3.76 0.74
N VAL A 42 1.04 3.84 2.05
CA VAL A 42 0.09 3.40 3.09
C VAL A 42 -1.26 4.09 2.93
N PHE A 43 -1.28 5.36 2.50
CA PHE A 43 -2.52 6.12 2.27
C PHE A 43 -3.02 6.02 0.82
N ALA A 44 -2.11 6.02 -0.16
CA ALA A 44 -2.49 6.00 -1.57
C ALA A 44 -3.13 4.67 -2.01
N LEU A 45 -2.55 3.53 -1.60
CA LEU A 45 -3.04 2.20 -1.99
C LEU A 45 -4.46 1.88 -1.50
N PRO A 46 -4.83 2.10 -0.22
CA PRO A 46 -6.20 1.81 0.22
C PRO A 46 -7.22 2.75 -0.42
N LEU A 47 -6.88 4.02 -0.68
CA LEU A 47 -7.76 4.91 -1.43
C LEU A 47 -7.99 4.41 -2.86
N PHE A 48 -6.93 3.99 -3.54
CA PHE A 48 -7.04 3.39 -4.87
C PHE A 48 -7.93 2.13 -4.86
N LEU A 49 -7.70 1.21 -3.91
CA LEU A 49 -8.51 0.00 -3.76
C LEU A 49 -9.98 0.32 -3.47
N LEU A 50 -10.26 1.34 -2.66
CA LEU A 50 -11.61 1.79 -2.34
C LEU A 50 -12.31 2.32 -3.59
N ILE A 51 -11.64 3.15 -4.39
CA ILE A 51 -12.17 3.65 -5.66
C ILE A 51 -12.52 2.48 -6.59
N VAL A 52 -11.59 1.55 -6.78
CA VAL A 52 -11.81 0.39 -7.66
C VAL A 52 -12.98 -0.47 -7.17
N LEU A 53 -13.10 -0.67 -5.85
CA LEU A 53 -14.21 -1.41 -5.26
C LEU A 53 -15.55 -0.70 -5.50
N VAL A 54 -15.62 0.61 -5.26
CA VAL A 54 -16.85 1.40 -5.43
C VAL A 54 -17.28 1.45 -6.90
N THR A 55 -16.34 1.67 -7.83
CA THR A 55 -16.67 1.65 -9.26
C THR A 55 -17.11 0.26 -9.70
N GLY A 56 -16.44 -0.80 -9.26
CA GLY A 56 -16.82 -2.17 -9.61
C GLY A 56 -18.18 -2.61 -9.03
N LEU A 57 -18.58 -2.08 -7.87
CA LEU A 57 -19.90 -2.29 -7.30
C LEU A 57 -20.98 -1.46 -8.00
N SER A 58 -20.65 -0.25 -8.47
CA SER A 58 -21.60 0.61 -9.20
C SER A 58 -21.92 0.10 -10.60
N ASP A 59 -21.00 -0.65 -11.21
CA ASP A 59 -21.15 -1.20 -12.55
C ASP A 59 -21.87 -2.58 -12.58
N ASN A 60 -22.23 -3.14 -11.42
CA ASN A 60 -23.01 -4.38 -11.27
C ASN A 60 -24.48 -4.08 -10.93
#